data_AF-A0A359E8J7-F1
#
_entry.id   AF-A0A359E8J7-F1
#
_cell.length_a   1.000
_cell.length_b   1.000
_cell.length_c   1.000
_cell.angle_alpha   90.00
_cell.angle_beta   90.00
_cell.angle_gamma   90.00
#
_symmetry.space_group_name_H-M   'P 1'
#
loop_
_entity.id
_entity.type
_entity.pdbx_description
1 polymer ?
#
loop_
_entity_poly.entity_id
_entity_poly.type
_entity_poly.pdbx_seq_one_letter_code
_entity_poly.pdbx_strand_id
1 'polypeptide(L)'
;IYVPQGWYHITETIKMAPGTKLIGLHPWATQFIIKESEPAFSGFGAPVPMLESYEGGDDMLNGIGISTGGYNYRAVGLKWMANENSLVNDVKFVGGHGTMVPPSSSSESYRRSERRISAPGSPVYEEGMD
;
A
#
# COMPACT_ATOMS: atom_id res chain seq x y z
N ILE A 1 8.49 -16.35 -0.68
CA ILE A 1 8.87 -15.35 -1.69
C ILE A 1 9.65 -14.25 -0.98
N TYR A 2 10.93 -14.10 -1.34
CA TYR A 2 11.72 -12.95 -0.92
C TYR A 2 11.39 -11.78 -1.85
N VAL A 3 11.08 -10.62 -1.28
CA VAL A 3 10.81 -9.38 -1.99
C VAL A 3 12.04 -8.48 -1.80
N PRO A 4 12.89 -8.30 -2.83
CA PRO A 4 14.05 -7.44 -2.75
C PRO A 4 13.70 -6.00 -2.33
N GLN A 5 14.72 -5.24 -1.96
CA GLN A 5 14.56 -3.80 -1.73
C GLN A 5 14.03 -3.13 -3.00
N GLY A 6 12.99 -2.31 -2.86
CA GLY A 6 12.33 -1.66 -3.97
C GLY A 6 10.90 -1.25 -3.66
N TRP A 7 10.35 -0.38 -4.51
CA TRP A 7 8.96 0.04 -4.45
C TRP A 7 8.21 -0.59 -5.61
N TYR A 8 7.22 -1.41 -5.29
CA TYR A 8 6.47 -2.21 -6.27
C TYR A 8 5.09 -1.61 -6.46
N HIS A 9 4.83 -1.11 -7.68
CA HIS A 9 3.53 -0.56 -8.05
C HIS A 9 2.53 -1.70 -8.28
N ILE A 10 1.48 -1.70 -7.46
CA ILE A 10 0.40 -2.68 -7.49
C ILE A 10 -0.81 -2.03 -8.18
N THR A 11 -1.29 -2.65 -9.25
CA THR A 11 -2.44 -2.17 -10.04
C THR A 11 -3.72 -2.93 -9.74
N GLU A 12 -3.62 -4.11 -9.12
CA GLU A 12 -4.74 -4.99 -8.75
C GLU A 12 -4.42 -5.75 -7.45
N THR A 13 -5.44 -6.35 -6.81
CA THR A 13 -5.27 -7.12 -5.56
C THR A 13 -4.22 -8.23 -5.72
N ILE A 14 -3.21 -8.24 -4.85
CA ILE A 14 -2.36 -9.41 -4.64
C ILE A 14 -3.11 -10.39 -3.74
N LYS A 15 -3.46 -11.55 -4.27
CA LYS A 15 -4.00 -12.67 -3.49
C LYS A 15 -2.92 -13.69 -3.21
N MET A 16 -2.69 -13.97 -1.93
CA MET A 16 -1.76 -15.00 -1.51
C MET A 16 -2.33 -16.39 -1.78
N ALA A 17 -1.49 -17.29 -2.28
CA ALA A 17 -1.81 -18.72 -2.33
C ALA A 17 -1.63 -19.32 -0.92
N PRO A 18 -2.23 -20.49 -0.61
CA PRO A 18 -2.07 -21.12 0.71
C PRO A 18 -0.60 -21.31 1.11
N GLY A 19 -0.23 -20.88 2.32
CA GLY A 19 1.10 -21.03 2.88
C GLY A 19 2.14 -20.08 2.27
N THR A 20 1.68 -19.00 1.64
CA THR A 20 2.59 -18.01 1.06
C THR A 20 3.27 -17.21 2.14
N LYS A 21 4.60 -17.08 2.03
CA LYS A 21 5.42 -16.26 2.93
C LYS A 21 6.03 -15.13 2.12
N LEU A 22 5.56 -13.90 2.28
CA LEU A 22 6.13 -12.69 1.71
C LEU A 22 7.09 -12.06 2.70
N ILE A 23 8.38 -11.98 2.32
CA ILE A 23 9.45 -11.55 3.21
C ILE A 23 10.22 -10.42 2.53
N GLY A 24 10.10 -9.20 3.07
CA GLY A 24 11.05 -8.10 2.91
C GLY A 24 11.97 -8.01 4.12
N LEU A 25 13.02 -7.18 4.02
CA LEU A 25 14.00 -7.02 5.12
C LEU A 25 13.90 -5.67 5.83
N HIS A 26 13.12 -4.73 5.29
CA HIS A 26 13.00 -3.41 5.86
C HIS A 26 11.74 -2.72 5.29
N PRO A 27 10.68 -2.49 6.09
CA PRO A 27 9.38 -2.03 5.58
C PRO A 27 9.42 -0.61 4.98
N TRP A 28 10.49 0.14 5.22
CA TRP A 28 10.73 1.40 4.52
C TRP A 28 11.39 1.23 3.14
N ALA A 29 12.29 0.25 3.01
CA ALA A 29 13.08 0.07 1.80
C ALA A 29 12.38 -0.87 0.80
N THR A 30 11.55 -1.78 1.30
CA THR A 30 10.68 -2.66 0.53
C THR A 30 9.23 -2.23 0.73
N GLN A 31 8.58 -1.69 -0.29
CA GLN A 31 7.19 -1.22 -0.20
C GLN A 31 6.34 -1.72 -1.36
N PHE A 32 5.12 -2.11 -1.05
CA PHE A 32 4.06 -2.17 -2.03
C PHE A 32 3.35 -0.82 -2.03
N ILE A 33 3.17 -0.24 -3.22
CA ILE A 33 2.56 1.06 -3.41
C ILE A 33 1.44 0.97 -4.45
N ILE A 34 0.40 1.78 -4.29
CA ILE A 34 -0.54 2.10 -5.38
C ILE A 34 -0.43 3.59 -5.69
N LYS A 35 -0.60 3.97 -6.96
CA LYS A 35 -0.61 5.37 -7.37
C LYS A 35 -1.89 6.05 -6.90
N GLU A 36 -1.88 7.38 -6.86
CA GLU A 36 -3.12 8.13 -6.64
C GLU A 36 -4.13 7.84 -7.75
N SER A 37 -5.41 7.76 -7.37
CA SER A 37 -6.50 7.47 -8.31
C SER A 37 -6.33 6.14 -9.08
N GLU A 38 -5.66 5.13 -8.52
CA GLU A 38 -5.48 3.81 -9.14
C GLU A 38 -6.85 3.15 -9.41
N PRO A 39 -7.21 2.83 -10.67
CA PRO A 39 -8.58 2.45 -11.03
C PRO A 39 -9.17 1.30 -10.22
N ALA A 40 -8.38 0.30 -9.84
CA ALA A 40 -8.86 -0.85 -9.06
C ALA A 40 -9.24 -0.49 -7.60
N PHE A 41 -8.65 0.58 -7.06
CA PHE A 41 -8.76 0.95 -5.64
C PHE A 41 -9.44 2.32 -5.40
N SER A 42 -9.84 2.99 -6.47
CA SER A 42 -10.45 4.33 -6.45
C SER A 42 -11.92 4.33 -6.85
N GLY A 43 -12.53 5.51 -6.74
CA GLY A 43 -13.92 5.77 -7.09
C GLY A 43 -14.92 5.28 -6.04
N PHE A 44 -16.18 5.15 -6.46
CA PHE A 44 -17.26 4.66 -5.59
C PHE A 44 -17.35 3.13 -5.63
N GLY A 45 -17.59 2.52 -4.47
CA GLY A 45 -17.82 1.08 -4.39
C GLY A 45 -17.42 0.51 -3.03
N ALA A 46 -17.50 -0.82 -2.93
CA ALA A 46 -17.04 -1.54 -1.76
C ALA A 46 -15.51 -1.43 -1.60
N PRO A 47 -14.99 -1.59 -0.37
CA PRO A 47 -13.55 -1.66 -0.12
C PRO A 47 -12.90 -2.81 -0.90
N VAL A 48 -11.67 -2.59 -1.37
CA VAL A 48 -10.88 -3.53 -2.18
C VAL A 48 -9.50 -3.71 -1.53
N PRO A 49 -9.10 -4.95 -1.19
CA PRO A 49 -7.79 -5.20 -0.61
C PRO A 49 -6.68 -5.02 -1.64
N MET A 50 -5.59 -4.35 -1.25
CA MET A 50 -4.35 -4.29 -2.00
C MET A 50 -3.57 -5.60 -1.86
N LEU A 51 -3.47 -6.12 -0.63
CA LEU A 51 -2.93 -7.44 -0.32
C LEU A 51 -3.96 -8.23 0.50
N GLU A 52 -4.24 -9.47 0.07
CA GLU A 52 -5.18 -10.38 0.71
C GLU A 52 -4.49 -11.72 1.00
N SER A 53 -4.54 -12.17 2.26
CA SER A 53 -4.08 -13.51 2.63
C SER A 53 -5.04 -14.58 2.12
N TYR A 54 -4.58 -15.82 2.04
CA TYR A 54 -5.47 -16.95 1.89
C TYR A 54 -6.33 -17.12 3.16
N GLU A 55 -7.61 -17.37 2.98
CA GLU A 55 -8.54 -17.59 4.10
C GLU A 55 -8.24 -18.91 4.81
N GLY A 56 -7.96 -18.85 6.10
CA GLY A 56 -7.57 -20.01 6.92
C GLY A 56 -6.18 -20.57 6.60
N GLY A 57 -5.35 -19.90 5.80
CA GLY A 57 -3.97 -20.32 5.49
C GLY A 57 -2.96 -20.03 6.61
N ASP A 58 -1.76 -20.59 6.54
CA ASP A 58 -0.62 -20.33 7.45
C ASP A 58 0.37 -19.29 6.86
N ASP A 59 -0.19 -18.26 6.24
CA ASP A 59 0.55 -17.24 5.50
C ASP A 59 1.46 -16.37 6.38
N MET A 60 2.48 -15.77 5.77
CA MET A 60 3.34 -14.80 6.46
C MET A 60 3.55 -13.54 5.63
N LEU A 61 3.50 -12.38 6.29
CA LEU A 61 3.90 -11.09 5.76
C LEU A 61 4.90 -10.43 6.71
N ASN A 62 6.12 -10.20 6.24
CA ASN A 62 7.17 -9.63 7.07
C ASN A 62 8.02 -8.57 6.36
N GLY A 63 8.36 -7.49 7.06
CA GLY A 63 9.38 -6.53 6.64
C GLY A 63 9.03 -5.72 5.38
N ILE A 64 7.73 -5.50 5.12
CA ILE A 64 7.21 -4.84 3.92
C ILE A 64 6.32 -3.66 4.33
N GLY A 65 6.51 -2.52 3.68
CA GLY A 65 5.62 -1.37 3.79
C GLY A 65 4.45 -1.45 2.80
N ILE A 66 3.32 -0.86 3.19
CA ILE A 66 2.09 -0.81 2.38
C ILE A 66 1.66 0.65 2.29
N SER A 67 1.68 1.22 1.08
CA SER A 67 1.21 2.58 0.80
C SER A 67 0.00 2.55 -0.12
N THR A 68 -1.14 3.03 0.38
CA THR A 68 -2.40 3.08 -0.36
C THR A 68 -2.64 4.42 -1.08
N GLY A 69 -1.71 5.37 -1.01
CA GLY A 69 -1.97 6.75 -1.43
C GLY A 69 -3.06 7.45 -0.60
N GLY A 70 -3.29 8.73 -0.89
CA GLY A 70 -4.25 9.60 -0.21
C GLY A 70 -5.65 9.63 -0.82
N TYR A 71 -5.79 9.28 -2.11
CA TYR A 71 -7.00 9.44 -2.91
C TYR A 71 -7.55 8.12 -3.46
N ASN A 72 -7.16 6.98 -2.90
CA ASN A 72 -7.72 5.66 -3.22
C ASN A 72 -8.76 5.24 -2.17
N TYR A 73 -9.96 5.84 -2.25
CA TYR A 73 -10.98 5.73 -1.20
C TYR A 73 -11.54 4.33 -0.94
N ARG A 74 -11.30 3.37 -1.83
CA ARG A 74 -11.70 1.97 -1.63
C ARG A 74 -10.55 1.10 -1.15
N ALA A 75 -9.31 1.60 -1.15
CA ALA A 75 -8.15 0.79 -0.81
C ALA A 75 -8.18 0.31 0.64
N VAL A 76 -8.06 -1.00 0.82
CA VAL A 76 -7.72 -1.63 2.10
C VAL A 76 -6.29 -2.14 1.97
N GLY A 77 -5.35 -1.58 2.73
CA GLY A 77 -3.93 -1.95 2.59
C GLY A 77 -3.67 -3.44 2.77
N LEU A 78 -4.30 -4.07 3.77
CA LEU A 78 -4.17 -5.50 4.06
C LEU A 78 -5.51 -6.08 4.52
N LYS A 79 -5.93 -7.17 3.88
CA LYS A 79 -7.01 -8.03 4.37
C LYS A 79 -6.41 -9.37 4.82
N TRP A 80 -6.37 -9.58 6.13
CA TRP A 80 -5.76 -10.76 6.75
C TRP A 80 -6.86 -11.68 7.30
N MET A 81 -7.01 -12.83 6.67
CA MET A 81 -8.00 -13.88 6.99
C MET A 81 -7.32 -15.24 7.27
N ALA A 82 -5.99 -15.24 7.43
CA ALA A 82 -5.19 -16.43 7.70
C ALA A 82 -5.42 -16.94 9.15
N ASN A 83 -5.01 -18.18 9.42
CA ASN A 83 -5.27 -18.89 10.69
C ASN A 83 -4.27 -18.50 11.82
N GLU A 84 -4.39 -19.15 12.98
CA GLU A 84 -3.58 -18.90 14.17
C GLU A 84 -2.08 -19.22 14.02
N ASN A 85 -1.69 -19.96 12.99
CA ASN A 85 -0.29 -20.27 12.67
C ASN A 85 0.34 -19.27 11.69
N SER A 86 -0.41 -18.24 11.29
CA SER A 86 0.02 -17.17 10.38
C SER A 86 0.74 -16.03 11.11
N LEU A 87 1.43 -15.16 10.36
CA LEU A 87 2.17 -14.03 10.94
C LEU A 87 2.12 -12.76 10.08
N VAL A 88 1.82 -11.62 10.71
CA VAL A 88 2.11 -10.28 10.18
C VAL A 88 3.08 -9.60 11.14
N ASN A 89 4.31 -9.31 10.69
CA ASN A 89 5.35 -8.75 11.56
C ASN A 89 6.19 -7.71 10.84
N ASP A 90 6.58 -6.64 11.53
CA ASP A 90 7.41 -5.57 10.95
C ASP A 90 6.84 -5.02 9.62
N VAL A 91 5.53 -4.76 9.61
CA VAL A 91 4.80 -4.18 8.49
C VAL A 91 4.44 -2.75 8.82
N LYS A 92 4.63 -1.84 7.86
CA LYS A 92 4.29 -0.43 8.02
C LYS A 92 3.21 -0.01 7.02
N PHE A 93 2.08 0.48 7.52
CA PHE A 93 1.13 1.21 6.70
C PHE A 93 1.61 2.66 6.57
N VAL A 94 1.83 3.10 5.34
CA VAL A 94 2.46 4.39 5.00
C VAL A 94 1.37 5.39 4.60
N GLY A 95 1.30 6.52 5.32
CA GLY A 95 0.40 7.65 5.04
C GLY A 95 0.21 8.55 6.27
N GLY A 96 -0.10 9.84 6.06
CA GLY A 96 -0.36 10.81 7.14
C GLY A 96 0.86 11.10 8.04
N HIS A 97 0.65 11.11 9.37
CA HIS A 97 1.74 11.19 10.36
C HIS A 97 2.46 9.85 10.42
N GLY A 98 3.75 9.85 10.06
CA GLY A 98 4.54 8.62 9.91
C GLY A 98 4.97 8.34 8.47
N THR A 99 4.56 9.18 7.51
CA THR A 99 5.19 9.28 6.19
C THR A 99 6.66 9.67 6.41
N MET A 100 7.58 8.74 6.16
CA MET A 100 8.99 9.09 5.99
C MET A 100 9.17 9.43 4.51
N VAL A 101 10.07 10.33 4.19
CA VAL A 101 10.38 10.71 2.80
C VAL A 101 11.66 9.95 2.43
N PRO A 102 11.86 9.52 1.17
CA PRO A 102 13.15 9.00 0.74
C PRO A 102 14.26 9.98 1.14
N PRO A 103 15.50 9.51 1.39
CA PRO A 103 16.63 10.39 1.54
C PRO A 103 16.96 11.03 0.18
N SER A 104 16.20 12.05 -0.22
CA SER A 104 16.50 12.95 -1.34
C SER A 104 16.54 14.39 -0.85
N SER A 105 17.38 15.19 -1.51
CA SER A 105 17.80 16.53 -1.10
C SER A 105 16.76 17.60 -1.39
N SER A 106 15.60 17.57 -0.74
CA SER A 106 14.72 18.74 -0.60
C SER A 106 13.57 18.36 0.31
N SER A 107 13.64 18.81 1.57
CA SER A 107 12.48 18.89 2.44
C SER A 107 11.57 20.00 1.94
N GLU A 108 10.90 19.81 0.81
CA GLU A 108 9.68 20.56 0.55
C GLU A 108 8.65 20.02 1.53
N SER A 109 8.43 20.82 2.57
CA SER A 109 7.27 20.70 3.44
C SER A 109 6.06 20.41 2.56
N TYR A 110 5.39 19.27 2.78
CA TYR A 110 4.10 18.96 2.17
C TYR A 110 3.17 20.14 2.46
N ARG A 111 3.15 21.11 1.54
CA ARG A 111 2.23 22.23 1.58
C ARG A 111 0.89 21.57 1.42
N ARG A 112 0.09 21.61 2.49
CA ARG A 112 -1.29 21.18 2.54
C ARG A 112 -2.04 21.91 1.42
N SER A 113 -2.01 21.36 0.21
CA SER A 113 -2.85 21.83 -0.88
C SER A 113 -4.29 21.65 -0.41
N GLU A 114 -5.17 22.55 -0.84
CA GLU A 114 -6.59 22.44 -0.52
C GLU A 114 -7.08 21.04 -0.86
N ARG A 115 -7.60 20.32 0.15
CA ARG A 115 -8.14 18.97 -0.03
C ARG A 115 -9.33 19.05 -0.99
N ARG A 116 -9.08 18.79 -2.27
CA ARG A 116 -10.13 18.60 -3.28
C ARG A 116 -10.56 17.14 -3.28
N ILE A 117 -11.84 16.89 -3.54
CA ILE A 117 -12.38 15.53 -3.64
C ILE A 117 -12.06 15.01 -5.04
N SER A 118 -11.35 13.87 -5.13
CA SER A 118 -11.16 13.17 -6.41
C SER A 118 -12.49 12.57 -6.87
N ALA A 119 -12.89 12.87 -8.11
CA ALA A 119 -14.05 12.28 -8.75
C ALA A 119 -13.68 11.70 -10.13
N PRO A 120 -14.42 10.72 -10.68
CA PRO A 120 -14.09 10.10 -11.97
C PRO A 120 -13.97 11.08 -13.14
N GLY A 121 -14.73 12.18 -13.14
CA GLY A 121 -14.66 13.25 -14.16
C GLY A 121 -13.66 14.37 -13.85
N SER A 122 -13.05 14.35 -12.67
CA SER A 122 -12.08 15.34 -12.21
C SER A 122 -11.17 14.71 -11.15
N PRO A 123 -10.25 13.81 -11.55
CA PRO A 123 -9.34 13.18 -10.60
C PRO A 123 -8.44 14.27 -10.01
N VAL A 124 -8.23 14.26 -8.70
CA VAL A 124 -7.14 15.05 -8.12
C VAL A 124 -5.88 14.21 -8.31
N TYR A 125 -5.02 14.68 -9.19
CA TYR A 125 -3.66 14.20 -9.37
C TYR A 125 -2.78 15.09 -8.49
N GLU A 126 -2.04 14.50 -7.54
CA GLU A 126 -0.87 15.19 -7.02
C GLU A 126 0.20 15.08 -8.13
N GLU A 127 0.27 16.08 -9.01
CA GLU A 127 1.41 16.25 -9.89
C GLU A 127 2.59 16.70 -9.02
N GLY A 128 3.49 15.75 -8.76
CA GLY A 128 4.79 15.97 -8.16
C GLY A 128 5.82 15.16 -8.93
N MET A 129 6.21 15.63 -10.12
CA MET A 129 7.46 16.36 -10.43
C MET A 129 8.62 15.39 -10.71
N ASP A 130 9.26 15.57 -11.88
CA ASP A 130 10.41 14.82 -12.41
C ASP A 130 11.41 14.29 -11.37
#